data_AF-A0AAW6ZF99-F1
#
_entry.id   AF-A0AAW6ZF99-F1
#
_cell.length_a   1.000
_cell.length_b   1.000
_cell.length_c   1.000
_cell.angle_alpha   90.00
_cell.angle_beta   90.00
_cell.angle_gamma   90.00
#
_symmetry.space_group_name_H-M   'P 1'
#
loop_
_entity.id
_entity.type
_entity.pdbx_description
1 polymer ?
#
loop_
_entity_poly.entity_id
_entity_poly.type
_entity_poly.pdbx_seq_one_letter_code
_entity_poly.pdbx_strand_id
1 'polypeptide(L)' 'MTTTPRRPRGTDTVQLHVRVRPEVKERLDQIADQTGLPMWAVVEGAALSGTPNEHGIPEGWNLPTPSTDPLPGVEEAKTP' A
#
# COMPACT_ATOMS: atom_id res chain seq x y z
N MET A 1 -6.43 28.25 -11.89
CA MET A 1 -6.42 27.85 -10.47
C MET A 1 -6.70 26.36 -10.42
N THR A 2 -5.69 25.53 -10.18
CA THR A 2 -5.88 24.08 -10.05
C THR A 2 -5.99 23.79 -8.56
N THR A 3 -7.22 23.56 -8.08
CA THR A 3 -7.43 23.25 -6.67
C THR A 3 -7.04 21.80 -6.44
N THR A 4 -6.04 21.55 -5.59
CA THR A 4 -5.69 20.20 -5.15
C THR A 4 -6.95 19.52 -4.58
N PRO A 5 -7.32 18.32 -5.05
CA PRO A 5 -8.52 17.65 -4.60
C PRO A 5 -8.45 17.40 -3.09
N ARG A 6 -9.56 17.72 -2.41
CA ARG A 6 -9.73 17.49 -0.98
C ARG A 6 -10.67 16.30 -0.81
N ARG A 7 -10.38 15.47 0.19
CA ARG A 7 -11.30 14.41 0.59
C ARG A 7 -12.62 15.05 1.05
N PRO A 8 -13.79 14.50 0.68
CA PRO A 8 -15.07 14.96 1.20
C PRO A 8 -15.07 14.99 2.73
N ARG A 9 -15.74 15.99 3.31
CA ARG A 9 -15.84 16.10 4.76
C ARG A 9 -16.61 14.90 5.31
N GLY A 10 -16.07 14.26 6.35
CA GLY A 10 -16.69 13.11 7.01
C GLY A 10 -16.36 11.76 6.39
N THR A 11 -15.47 11.69 5.40
CA THR A 11 -14.94 10.39 4.94
C THR A 11 -14.07 9.77 6.02
N ASP A 12 -14.34 8.51 6.35
CA ASP A 12 -13.53 7.74 7.30
C ASP A 12 -12.09 7.61 6.81
N THR A 13 -11.15 7.69 7.75
CA THR A 13 -9.72 7.61 7.47
C THR A 13 -9.01 6.80 8.55
N VAL A 14 -7.97 6.08 8.14
CA VAL A 14 -7.05 5.36 9.01
C VAL A 14 -5.61 5.68 8.59
N GLN A 15 -4.68 5.68 9.54
CA GLN A 15 -3.27 5.95 9.26
C GLN A 15 -2.58 4.70 8.69
N LEU A 16 -1.86 4.88 7.58
CA LEU A 16 -0.98 3.86 7.01
C LEU A 16 0.46 4.10 7.47
N HIS A 17 0.99 3.21 8.31
CA HIS A 17 2.38 3.25 8.78
C HIS A 17 3.19 2.14 8.13
N VAL A 18 3.99 2.50 7.13
CA VAL A 18 4.82 1.55 6.38
C VAL A 18 6.21 2.13 6.14
N ARG A 19 7.24 1.29 6.24
CA ARG A 19 8.57 1.59 5.72
C ARG A 19 8.67 1.01 4.31
N VAL A 20 8.97 1.87 3.36
CA VAL A 20 9.19 1.48 1.96
C VAL A 20 10.64 1.73 1.57
N ARG A 21 11.07 1.10 0.49
CA ARG A 21 12.38 1.39 -0.11
C ARG A 21 12.39 2.84 -0.65
N PRO A 22 13.53 3.56 -0.62
CA PRO A 22 13.61 4.95 -1.07
C PRO A 22 13.07 5.16 -2.49
N GLU A 23 13.41 4.27 -3.42
CA GLU A 23 12.98 4.34 -4.82
C GLU A 23 11.45 4.24 -4.99
N VAL A 24 10.76 3.56 -4.06
CA VAL A 24 9.30 3.47 -4.06
C VAL A 24 8.70 4.80 -3.62
N LYS A 25 9.27 5.45 -2.60
CA LYS A 25 8.82 6.77 -2.13
C LYS A 25 9.02 7.83 -3.20
N GLU A 26 10.20 7.85 -3.84
CA GLU A 26 10.49 8.77 -4.96
C GLU A 26 9.51 8.61 -6.11
N ARG A 27 9.14 7.37 -6.44
CA ARG A 27 8.14 7.09 -7.47
C ARG A 27 6.76 7.66 -7.12
N LEU A 28 6.31 7.49 -5.87
CA LEU A 28 5.04 8.03 -5.40
C LEU A 28 5.03 9.57 -5.39
N ASP A 29 6.15 10.19 -4.98
CA ASP A 29 6.31 11.65 -5.01
C ASP A 29 6.26 12.19 -6.44
N GLN A 30 6.96 11.53 -7.38
CA GLN A 30 6.93 11.92 -8.79
C GLN A 30 5.51 11.88 -9.37
N ILE A 31 4.72 10.87 -9.01
CA ILE A 31 3.31 10.78 -9.45
C ILE A 31 2.49 11.91 -8.83
N ALA A 32 2.68 12.19 -7.54
CA ALA A 32 1.99 13.29 -6.85
C ALA A 32 2.30 14.64 -7.52
N ASP A 33 3.57 14.90 -7.85
CA ASP A 33 4.01 16.13 -8.51
C ASP A 33 3.45 16.26 -9.93
N GLN A 34 3.49 15.18 -10.73
CA GLN A 34 2.99 15.18 -12.11
C GLN A 34 1.47 15.36 -12.18
N THR A 35 0.73 14.80 -11.22
CA THR A 35 -0.73 14.85 -11.21
C THR A 35 -1.29 16.02 -10.41
N GLY A 36 -0.48 16.67 -9.57
CA GLY A 36 -0.92 17.66 -8.60
C GLY A 36 -1.80 17.08 -7.49
N LEU A 37 -1.78 15.76 -7.29
CA LEU A 37 -2.59 15.07 -6.31
C LEU A 37 -1.87 14.93 -4.97
N PRO A 38 -2.61 14.96 -3.85
CA PRO A 38 -2.03 14.67 -2.54
C PRO A 38 -1.65 13.19 -2.42
N MET A 39 -0.64 12.88 -1.61
CA MET A 39 -0.09 11.52 -1.45
C MET A 39 -1.15 10.47 -1.11
N TRP A 40 -2.16 10.80 -0.29
CA TRP A 40 -3.24 9.85 0.03
C TRP A 40 -4.00 9.39 -1.22
N ALA A 41 -4.20 10.26 -2.20
CA ALA A 41 -4.96 9.94 -3.42
C ALA A 41 -4.14 9.07 -4.36
N VAL A 42 -2.81 9.29 -4.41
CA VAL A 42 -1.89 8.42 -5.16
C VAL A 42 -1.87 7.03 -4.55
N VAL A 43 -1.77 6.92 -3.22
CA VAL A 43 -1.77 5.63 -2.51
C VAL A 43 -3.09 4.89 -2.69
N GLU A 44 -4.23 5.55 -2.52
CA GLU A 44 -5.55 4.92 -2.75
C GLU A 44 -5.75 4.52 -4.21
N GLY A 45 -5.38 5.39 -5.15
CA GLY A 45 -5.46 5.08 -6.58
C GLY A 45 -4.63 3.86 -6.95
N ALA A 46 -3.41 3.76 -6.43
CA ALA A 46 -2.57 2.59 -6.65
C ALA A 46 -3.17 1.32 -6.01
N ALA A 47 -3.59 1.40 -4.75
CA ALA A 47 -4.13 0.25 -4.01
C ALA A 47 -5.45 -0.30 -4.59
N LEU A 48 -6.25 0.56 -5.22
CA LEU A 48 -7.51 0.20 -5.86
C LEU A 48 -7.36 -0.05 -7.37
N SER A 49 -6.14 0.01 -7.91
CA SER A 49 -5.89 -0.22 -9.33
C SER A 49 -5.72 -1.70 -9.67
N GLY A 50 -6.04 -2.04 -10.92
CA GLY A 50 -5.85 -3.38 -11.48
C GLY A 50 -7.08 -4.26 -11.34
N THR A 51 -7.11 -5.33 -12.14
CA THR A 51 -8.16 -6.34 -12.10
C THR A 51 -7.80 -7.38 -11.03
N PRO A 52 -8.63 -7.61 -10.01
CA PRO A 52 -8.34 -8.64 -9.01
C PRO A 52 -8.40 -10.04 -9.62
N ASN A 53 -7.46 -10.91 -9.22
CA ASN A 53 -7.52 -12.34 -9.49
C ASN A 53 -8.51 -13.04 -8.53
N GLU A 54 -8.58 -14.38 -8.59
CA GLU A 54 -9.47 -15.20 -7.75
C GLU A 54 -9.25 -15.03 -6.23
N HIS A 55 -8.10 -14.48 -5.81
CA HIS A 55 -7.75 -14.21 -4.42
C HIS A 55 -7.91 -12.72 -4.04
N GLY A 56 -8.45 -11.90 -4.93
CA GLY A 56 -8.63 -10.46 -4.69
C GLY A 56 -7.34 -9.64 -4.82
N ILE A 57 -6.25 -10.23 -5.30
CA ILE A 57 -4.97 -9.55 -5.52
C ILE A 57 -4.94 -9.04 -6.97
N PRO A 58 -4.60 -7.76 -7.23
CA PRO A 58 -4.56 -7.28 -8.60
C PRO A 58 -3.55 -8.04 -9.45
N GLU A 59 -3.95 -8.41 -10.67
CA GLU A 59 -3.10 -9.10 -11.63
C GLU A 59 -1.81 -8.32 -11.91
N GLY A 60 -0.68 -9.04 -12.03
CA GLY A 60 0.63 -8.45 -12.28
C GLY A 60 1.34 -7.87 -11.06
N TRP A 61 0.72 -7.87 -9.87
CA TRP A 61 1.39 -7.47 -8.64
C TRP A 61 2.43 -8.51 -8.21
N ASN A 62 3.69 -8.07 -8.10
CA ASN A 62 4.77 -8.89 -7.57
C ASN A 62 4.86 -8.72 -6.04
N LEU A 63 4.04 -9.48 -5.33
CA LEU A 63 4.03 -9.49 -3.87
C LEU A 63 5.00 -10.54 -3.32
N PRO A 64 5.73 -10.24 -2.24
CA PRO A 64 6.55 -11.24 -1.58
C PRO A 64 5.65 -12.33 -1.00
N THR A 65 6.05 -13.59 -1.15
CA THR A 65 5.44 -14.69 -0.42
C THR A 65 5.70 -14.48 1.08
N PRO A 66 4.68 -14.59 1.94
CA PRO A 66 4.90 -14.62 3.37
C PRO A 66 5.90 -15.73 3.68
N SER A 67 6.99 -15.41 4.39
CA SER A 67 7.90 -16.46 4.85
C SER A 67 7.15 -17.32 5.86
N THR A 68 7.15 -18.62 5.62
CA THR A 68 6.71 -19.64 6.58
C THR A 68 7.84 -20.09 7.49
N ASP A 69 9.04 -19.49 7.36
CA ASP A 69 10.15 -19.84 8.24
C ASP A 69 9.78 -19.41 9.66
N PRO A 70 9.91 -20.32 10.64
CA PRO A 70 9.68 -19.96 12.03
C PRO A 70 10.62 -18.81 12.39
N LEU A 71 10.05 -17.77 13.02
CA LEU A 71 10.85 -16.67 13.55
C LEU A 71 11.92 -17.27 14.47
N PRO A 72 13.20 -16.94 14.30
CA PRO A 72 14.25 -17.49 15.15
C PRO A 72 13.94 -17.18 16.61
N GLY A 73 13.74 -18.24 17.42
CA GLY A 73 13.37 -18.15 18.84
C GLY A 73 11.92 -18.50 19.19
N VAL A 74 11.08 -18.87 18.23
CA VAL A 74 9.77 -19.47 18.51
C VAL A 74 9.91 -20.99 18.43
N GLU A 75 10.32 -21.63 19.53
CA GLU A 75 10.11 -23.07 19.67
C GLU A 75 8.60 -23.31 19.72
N GLU A 76 8.10 -24.14 18.80
CA GLU A 76 6.72 -24.61 18.84
C GLU A 76 6.49 -25.25 20.21
N ALA A 77 5.70 -24.57 21.04
CA ALA A 77 5.20 -25.13 22.28
C ALA A 77 4.31 -26.33 21.92
N LYS A 78 4.95 -27.50 21.84
CA LYS A 78 4.27 -28.79 21.70
C LYS A 78 3.41 -28.97 22.95
N THR A 79 2.12 -28.66 22.81
CA THR A 79 1.13 -28.93 23.86
C THR A 79 0.86 -30.44 23.86
N PRO A 80 0.83 -31.09 25.04
CA PRO A 80 0.71 -32.54 25.19
C PRO A 80 -0.63 -33.11 24.70
#